data_AF-A0A970S8G9-F1
#
_entry.id   AF-A0A970S8G9-F1
#
_cell.length_a   1.000
_cell.length_b   1.000
_cell.length_c   1.000
_cell.angle_alpha   90.00
_cell.angle_beta   90.00
_cell.angle_gamma   90.00
#
_symmetry.space_group_name_H-M   'P 1'
#
loop_
_entity.id
_entity.type
_entity.pdbx_description
1 polymer ?
#
loop_
_entity_poly.entity_id
_entity_poly.type
_entity_poly.pdbx_seq_one_letter_code
_entity_poly.pdbx_strand_id
1 'polypeptide(L)'
;MTLPASGVRAVRSLSSGPRGGRPPSFPARRDGTREAKGTMDGELIEKIALPNGIVLEIRDCSRPIAADTDRVSLRILAPFPIDPSFFTGDDGGCERMRHHYGDSLLFEHGNERSFVPRGERERVFRGFVAAFKEDTLPYLSRPDFARCFVRSKYRDLEKKTYPFPGTGQETEG
;
A
#
# COMPACT_ATOMS: atom_id res chain seq x y z
N MET A 1 -42.62 57.31 -1.77
CA MET A 1 -41.55 57.94 -2.58
C MET A 1 -40.70 56.81 -3.16
N THR A 2 -41.09 56.26 -4.30
CA THR A 2 -40.56 56.59 -5.66
C THR A 2 -39.33 55.73 -6.00
N LEU A 3 -39.58 54.59 -6.66
CA LEU A 3 -38.71 53.99 -7.70
C LEU A 3 -38.85 54.84 -9.00
N PRO A 4 -38.07 54.69 -10.11
CA PRO A 4 -37.26 53.54 -10.60
C PRO A 4 -35.90 53.96 -11.24
N ALA A 5 -35.03 53.09 -11.78
CA ALA A 5 -35.04 52.57 -13.17
C ALA A 5 -33.73 51.75 -13.38
N SER A 6 -33.79 50.51 -13.88
CA SER A 6 -33.80 50.12 -15.30
C SER A 6 -32.44 50.30 -16.02
N GLY A 7 -31.88 49.18 -16.49
CA GLY A 7 -30.64 49.11 -17.26
C GLY A 7 -30.48 47.77 -17.95
N VAL A 8 -31.43 47.43 -18.84
CA VAL A 8 -31.30 46.33 -19.80
C VAL A 8 -30.53 46.85 -21.02
N ARG A 9 -29.49 46.12 -21.46
CA ARG A 9 -29.14 46.11 -22.88
C ARG A 9 -28.51 44.77 -23.29
N ALA A 10 -29.31 44.00 -24.02
CA ALA A 10 -28.82 42.97 -24.91
C ALA A 10 -28.36 43.60 -26.23
N VAL A 11 -27.25 43.13 -26.78
CA VAL A 11 -27.05 43.08 -28.24
C VAL A 11 -26.35 41.78 -28.60
N ARG A 12 -27.05 40.99 -29.42
CA ARG A 12 -26.51 39.88 -30.21
C ARG A 12 -25.60 40.44 -31.29
N SER A 13 -24.51 39.75 -31.60
CA SER A 13 -23.95 39.72 -32.95
C SER A 13 -23.56 38.30 -33.32
N LEU A 14 -24.09 37.88 -34.47
CA LEU A 14 -23.97 36.58 -35.10
C LEU A 14 -22.70 36.46 -35.96
N SER A 15 -22.25 35.21 -36.05
CA SER A 15 -21.70 34.52 -37.23
C SER A 15 -20.31 34.89 -37.76
N SER A 16 -19.43 33.89 -37.74
CA SER A 16 -18.81 33.37 -38.97
C SER A 16 -18.19 32.00 -38.68
N GLY A 17 -18.59 30.99 -39.45
CA GLY A 17 -18.17 29.60 -39.34
C GLY A 17 -16.74 29.31 -39.85
N PRO A 18 -16.45 28.06 -40.24
CA PRO A 18 -15.35 27.29 -39.69
C PRO A 18 -14.09 27.36 -40.56
N ARG A 19 -12.91 27.39 -39.93
CA ARG A 19 -11.66 27.07 -40.60
C ARG A 19 -11.11 25.77 -40.03
N GLY A 20 -11.22 24.72 -40.84
CA GLY A 20 -10.55 23.46 -40.62
C GLY A 20 -9.04 23.67 -40.56
N GLY A 21 -8.46 23.33 -39.43
CA GLY A 21 -7.06 22.94 -39.33
C GLY A 21 -7.05 21.46 -38.98
N ARG A 22 -6.62 20.60 -39.91
CA ARG A 22 -6.15 19.26 -39.54
C ARG A 22 -5.03 19.45 -38.52
N PRO A 23 -5.09 18.86 -37.31
CA PRO A 23 -3.89 18.77 -36.49
C PRO A 23 -2.86 17.91 -37.25
N PRO A 24 -1.56 18.22 -37.17
CA PRO A 24 -0.53 17.40 -37.78
C PRO A 24 -0.60 15.98 -37.22
N SER A 25 -0.65 15.01 -38.13
CA SER A 25 -0.46 13.60 -37.84
C SER A 25 0.95 13.39 -37.27
N PHE A 26 1.11 13.54 -35.97
CA PHE A 26 2.25 12.97 -35.28
C PHE A 26 2.06 11.45 -35.30
N PRO A 27 3.05 10.66 -35.75
CA PRO A 27 3.05 9.25 -35.40
C PRO A 27 3.07 9.22 -33.87
N ALA A 28 2.03 8.66 -33.24
CA ALA A 28 2.14 8.25 -31.86
C ALA A 28 3.31 7.27 -31.82
N ARG A 29 4.46 7.82 -31.42
CA ARG A 29 5.69 7.08 -31.16
C ARG A 29 5.28 5.91 -30.29
N ARG A 30 5.71 4.73 -30.72
CA ARG A 30 5.90 3.52 -29.91
C ARG A 30 5.94 3.93 -28.43
N ASP A 31 4.84 3.71 -27.72
CA ASP A 31 4.86 3.76 -26.26
C ASP A 31 5.69 2.53 -25.88
N GLY A 32 7.00 2.74 -25.90
CA GLY A 32 7.93 1.81 -25.34
C GLY A 32 7.54 1.74 -23.90
N THR A 33 6.93 0.61 -23.53
CA THR A 33 6.71 0.18 -22.16
C THR A 33 8.02 0.39 -21.42
N ARG A 34 8.18 1.56 -20.83
CA ARG A 34 9.25 1.86 -19.90
C ARG A 34 8.72 1.34 -18.59
N GLU A 35 8.76 0.02 -18.43
CA GLU A 35 8.68 -0.61 -17.12
C GLU A 35 9.95 -0.23 -16.36
N ALA A 36 9.98 1.00 -15.88
CA ALA A 36 10.97 1.47 -14.94
C ALA A 36 10.25 1.72 -13.62
N LYS A 37 10.11 0.64 -12.84
CA LYS A 37 9.97 0.72 -11.38
C LYS A 37 10.56 -0.51 -10.68
N GLY A 38 11.87 -0.73 -10.83
CA GLY A 38 12.65 -1.28 -9.71
C GLY A 38 12.60 -0.26 -8.57
N THR A 39 12.44 -0.59 -7.30
CA THR A 39 12.66 -1.84 -6.58
C THR A 39 11.81 -1.75 -5.33
N MET A 40 11.00 -2.77 -5.01
CA MET A 40 10.72 -3.21 -3.63
C MET A 40 10.37 -4.71 -3.71
N ASP A 41 11.46 -5.47 -3.90
CA ASP A 41 11.65 -6.90 -3.59
C ASP A 41 10.63 -7.89 -4.15
N GLY A 42 10.56 -8.07 -5.48
CA GLY A 42 9.85 -9.22 -6.09
C GLY A 42 8.90 -8.86 -7.24
N GLU A 43 8.54 -9.87 -8.03
CA GLU A 43 7.59 -9.78 -9.14
C GLU A 43 6.16 -9.72 -8.59
N LEU A 44 5.36 -8.75 -9.03
CA LEU A 44 3.96 -8.67 -8.65
C LEU A 44 3.16 -9.75 -9.37
N ILE A 45 2.60 -10.70 -8.62
CA ILE A 45 1.83 -11.82 -9.16
C ILE A 45 0.35 -11.49 -9.21
N GLU A 46 -0.20 -10.96 -8.12
CA GLU A 46 -1.64 -10.74 -7.98
C GLU A 46 -1.92 -9.54 -7.08
N LYS A 47 -2.99 -8.80 -7.39
CA LYS A 47 -3.58 -7.81 -6.47
C LYS A 47 -4.99 -8.22 -6.10
N ILE A 48 -5.30 -8.22 -4.81
CA ILE A 48 -6.61 -8.61 -4.30
C ILE A 48 -7.20 -7.43 -3.54
N ALA A 49 -8.30 -6.88 -4.07
CA ALA A 49 -9.09 -5.89 -3.35
C ALA A 49 -9.99 -6.59 -2.33
N LEU A 50 -9.82 -6.26 -1.06
CA LEU A 50 -10.60 -6.80 0.04
C LEU A 50 -11.90 -6.01 0.24
N PRO A 51 -12.95 -6.64 0.80
CA PRO A 51 -14.24 -5.98 1.04
C PRO A 51 -14.17 -4.80 2.02
N ASN A 52 -13.11 -4.72 2.82
CA ASN A 52 -12.84 -3.60 3.72
C ASN A 52 -12.08 -2.43 3.06
N GLY A 53 -11.88 -2.48 1.73
CA GLY A 53 -11.22 -1.42 0.96
C GLY A 53 -9.70 -1.49 0.94
N ILE A 54 -9.09 -2.48 1.60
CA ILE A 54 -7.64 -2.70 1.57
C ILE A 54 -7.25 -3.43 0.28
N VAL A 55 -6.15 -3.03 -0.34
CA VAL A 55 -5.60 -3.73 -1.51
C VAL A 55 -4.37 -4.52 -1.09
N LEU A 56 -4.44 -5.84 -1.24
CA LEU A 56 -3.32 -6.74 -1.06
C LEU A 56 -2.50 -6.84 -2.34
N GLU A 57 -1.20 -6.91 -2.22
CA GLU A 57 -0.27 -7.24 -3.28
C GLU A 57 0.50 -8.51 -2.92
N ILE A 58 0.38 -9.53 -3.77
CA ILE A 58 1.11 -10.80 -3.66
C ILE A 58 2.31 -10.72 -4.60
N ARG A 59 3.51 -10.94 -4.06
CA ARG A 59 4.77 -10.84 -4.80
C ARG A 59 5.61 -12.10 -4.69
N ASP A 60 6.18 -12.54 -5.81
CA ASP A 60 7.20 -13.58 -5.86
C ASP A 60 8.60 -12.97 -5.73
N CYS A 61 9.27 -13.31 -4.63
CA CYS A 61 10.64 -12.91 -4.33
C CYS A 61 11.62 -14.08 -4.47
N SER A 62 11.20 -15.17 -5.12
CA SER A 62 11.99 -16.38 -5.25
C SER A 62 13.23 -16.14 -6.10
N ARG A 63 14.35 -16.74 -5.67
CA ARG A 63 15.66 -16.59 -6.33
C ARG A 63 16.41 -17.91 -6.36
N PRO A 64 17.18 -18.19 -7.43
CA PRO A 64 18.05 -19.36 -7.47
C PRO A 64 19.15 -19.24 -6.40
N ILE A 65 19.46 -20.35 -5.72
CA ILE A 65 20.59 -20.46 -4.79
C ILE A 65 21.75 -21.21 -5.45
N ALA A 66 21.45 -22.32 -6.14
CA ALA A 66 22.41 -23.13 -6.88
C ALA A 66 21.77 -23.68 -8.17
N ALA A 67 22.53 -24.44 -8.97
CA ALA A 67 22.07 -24.95 -10.27
C ALA A 67 20.70 -25.67 -10.23
N ASP A 68 20.48 -26.45 -9.16
CA ASP A 68 19.29 -27.30 -9.01
C ASP A 68 18.38 -26.86 -7.86
N THR A 69 18.73 -25.80 -7.13
CA THR A 69 17.98 -25.37 -5.94
C THR A 69 17.65 -23.89 -5.94
N ASP A 70 16.39 -23.62 -5.61
CA ASP A 70 15.82 -22.29 -5.49
C ASP A 70 15.45 -21.99 -4.03
N ARG A 71 15.51 -20.70 -3.69
CA ARG A 71 14.84 -20.12 -2.54
C ARG A 71 13.48 -19.65 -3.01
N VAL A 72 12.42 -20.21 -2.45
CA VAL A 72 11.06 -19.79 -2.74
C VAL A 72 10.63 -18.81 -1.66
N SER A 73 10.31 -17.58 -2.04
CA SER A 73 9.94 -16.51 -1.12
C SER A 73 8.68 -15.82 -1.61
N LEU A 74 7.64 -15.85 -0.79
CA LEU A 74 6.38 -15.13 -0.98
C LEU A 74 6.37 -13.91 -0.07
N ARG A 75 6.08 -12.73 -0.63
CA ARG A 75 5.77 -11.53 0.16
C ARG A 75 4.37 -11.03 -0.16
N ILE A 76 3.67 -10.64 0.88
CA ILE A 76 2.33 -10.08 0.78
C ILE A 76 2.32 -8.74 1.49
N LEU A 77 1.88 -7.72 0.78
CA LEU A 77 1.90 -6.33 1.20
C LEU A 77 0.48 -5.78 1.20
N ALA A 78 0.12 -5.10 2.27
CA ALA A 78 -1.20 -4.51 2.43
C ALA A 78 -1.06 -3.10 3.02
N PRO A 79 -0.84 -2.08 2.19
CA PRO A 79 -0.82 -0.69 2.65
C PRO A 79 -2.23 -0.18 2.93
N PHE A 80 -2.41 0.57 4.01
CA PHE A 80 -3.66 1.27 4.31
C PHE A 80 -3.42 2.56 5.12
N PRO A 81 -4.28 3.57 4.96
CA PRO A 81 -4.11 4.88 5.60
C PRO A 81 -4.33 4.82 7.11
N ILE A 82 -3.63 5.67 7.85
CA ILE A 82 -3.86 5.86 9.29
C ILE A 82 -5.01 6.84 9.47
N ASP A 83 -6.19 6.31 9.81
CA ASP A 83 -7.39 7.11 10.02
C ASP A 83 -7.47 7.61 11.49
N PRO A 84 -7.74 8.92 11.72
CA PRO A 84 -7.93 9.48 13.05
C PRO A 84 -9.07 8.80 13.84
N SER A 85 -10.11 8.30 13.16
CA SER A 85 -11.25 7.62 13.78
C SER A 85 -10.86 6.36 14.56
N PHE A 86 -9.66 5.80 14.34
CA PHE A 86 -9.16 4.66 15.08
C PHE A 86 -8.71 4.99 16.52
N PHE A 87 -8.56 6.27 16.86
CA PHE A 87 -7.99 6.77 18.13
C PHE A 87 -9.02 7.48 19.02
N THR A 88 -10.27 7.00 19.05
CA THR A 88 -11.32 7.62 19.87
C THR A 88 -10.89 7.69 21.34
N GLY A 89 -10.80 8.91 21.89
CA GLY A 89 -10.44 9.17 23.28
C GLY A 89 -8.96 9.42 23.55
N ASP A 90 -8.11 9.47 22.53
CA ASP A 90 -6.68 9.81 22.65
C ASP A 90 -6.28 10.92 21.67
N ASP A 91 -6.38 12.17 22.15
CA ASP A 91 -6.03 13.35 21.37
C ASP A 91 -4.51 13.32 21.07
N GLY A 92 -4.19 13.17 19.78
CA GLY A 92 -2.81 13.11 19.28
C GLY A 92 -2.27 11.70 18.99
N GLY A 93 -3.01 10.63 19.27
CA GLY A 93 -2.58 9.25 18.94
C GLY A 93 -2.31 9.04 17.45
N CYS A 94 -3.15 9.64 16.60
CA CYS A 94 -2.98 9.64 15.14
C CYS A 94 -1.70 10.36 14.71
N GLU A 95 -1.41 11.54 15.28
CA GLU A 95 -0.21 12.32 14.96
C GLU A 95 1.06 11.59 15.39
N ARG A 96 1.07 10.96 16.57
CA ARG A 96 2.20 10.12 17.03
C ARG A 96 2.46 8.96 16.09
N MET A 97 1.40 8.27 15.65
CA MET A 97 1.54 7.18 14.68
C MET A 97 2.07 7.68 13.33
N ARG A 98 1.57 8.82 12.83
CA ARG A 98 2.07 9.39 11.57
C ARG A 98 3.50 9.89 11.68
N HIS A 99 3.90 10.45 12.81
CA HIS A 99 5.27 10.86 13.07
C HIS A 99 6.24 9.66 13.05
N HIS A 100 5.80 8.48 13.52
CA HIS A 100 6.66 7.29 13.55
C HIS A 100 6.61 6.42 12.30
N TYR A 101 5.44 6.29 11.66
CA TYR A 101 5.23 5.37 10.54
C TYR A 101 4.91 6.06 9.22
N GLY A 102 4.67 7.37 9.21
CA GLY A 102 4.15 8.11 8.06
C GLY A 102 2.62 8.04 7.92
N ASP A 103 2.09 8.50 6.79
CA ASP A 103 0.64 8.64 6.58
C ASP A 103 -0.11 7.30 6.40
N SER A 104 0.62 6.21 6.19
CA SER A 104 0.05 4.88 5.93
C SER A 104 0.84 3.82 6.67
N LEU A 105 0.13 2.79 7.14
CA LEU A 105 0.76 1.57 7.65
C LEU A 105 0.83 0.53 6.55
N LEU A 106 1.87 -0.28 6.64
CA LEU A 106 2.07 -1.45 5.82
C LEU A 106 1.94 -2.70 6.70
N PHE A 107 0.96 -3.55 6.39
CA PHE A 107 1.00 -4.93 6.84
C PHE A 107 1.82 -5.75 5.84
N GLU A 108 2.79 -6.50 6.36
CA GLU A 108 3.65 -7.38 5.60
C GLU A 108 3.54 -8.81 6.17
N HIS A 109 3.36 -9.78 5.28
CA HIS A 109 3.45 -11.20 5.57
C HIS A 109 4.43 -11.85 4.61
N GLY A 110 5.44 -12.52 5.16
CA GLY A 110 6.47 -13.21 4.38
C GLY A 110 6.46 -14.70 4.70
N ASN A 111 6.51 -15.53 3.66
CA ASN A 111 6.76 -16.96 3.80
C ASN A 111 7.93 -17.36 2.91
N GLU A 112 8.83 -18.16 3.44
CA GLU A 112 10.06 -18.52 2.75
C GLU A 112 10.45 -19.96 3.00
N ARG A 113 10.94 -20.60 1.94
CA ARG A 113 11.60 -21.89 2.03
C ARG A 113 12.86 -21.88 1.17
N SER A 114 13.98 -22.23 1.80
CA SER A 114 15.26 -22.41 1.13
C SER A 114 15.46 -23.87 0.71
N PHE A 115 16.37 -24.12 -0.24
CA PHE A 115 16.74 -25.45 -0.74
C PHE A 115 15.59 -26.22 -1.41
N VAL A 116 14.73 -25.52 -2.14
CA VAL A 116 13.66 -26.16 -2.91
C VAL A 116 14.23 -26.64 -4.24
N PRO A 117 14.04 -27.91 -4.64
CA PRO A 117 14.42 -28.37 -5.96
C PRO A 117 13.76 -27.51 -7.04
N ARG A 118 14.48 -27.12 -8.09
CA ARG A 118 13.96 -26.21 -9.12
C ARG A 118 12.64 -26.67 -9.75
N GLY A 119 12.48 -27.99 -9.95
CA GLY A 119 11.24 -28.58 -10.46
C GLY A 119 10.03 -28.49 -9.51
N GLU A 120 10.28 -28.21 -8.23
CA GLU A 120 9.24 -28.07 -7.20
C GLU A 120 8.93 -26.63 -6.83
N ARG A 121 9.71 -25.65 -7.31
CA ARG A 121 9.54 -24.22 -6.98
C ARG A 121 8.09 -23.78 -7.13
N GLU A 122 7.49 -24.02 -8.28
CA GLU A 122 6.13 -23.60 -8.60
C GLU A 122 5.11 -24.24 -7.64
N ARG A 123 5.28 -25.52 -7.32
CA ARG A 123 4.42 -26.25 -6.38
C ARG A 123 4.49 -25.63 -4.98
N VAL A 124 5.70 -25.33 -4.51
CA VAL A 124 5.90 -24.71 -3.18
C VAL A 124 5.32 -23.32 -3.15
N PHE A 125 5.56 -22.51 -4.18
CA PHE A 125 5.03 -21.14 -4.25
C PHE A 125 3.50 -21.12 -4.24
N ARG A 126 2.85 -21.96 -5.06
CA ARG A 126 1.38 -22.10 -5.04
C ARG A 126 0.86 -22.58 -3.70
N GLY A 127 1.58 -23.49 -3.04
CA GLY A 127 1.25 -23.92 -1.68
C GLY A 127 1.24 -22.76 -0.68
N PHE A 128 2.20 -21.85 -0.75
CA PHE A 128 2.22 -20.65 0.09
C PHE A 128 1.05 -19.71 -0.19
N VAL A 129 0.74 -19.48 -1.46
CA VAL A 129 -0.41 -18.65 -1.84
C VAL A 129 -1.73 -19.27 -1.36
N ALA A 130 -1.90 -20.59 -1.52
CA ALA A 130 -3.08 -21.31 -1.06
C ALA A 130 -3.24 -21.23 0.47
N ALA A 131 -2.20 -21.56 1.22
CA ALA A 131 -2.21 -21.47 2.69
C ALA A 131 -2.52 -20.04 3.17
N PHE A 132 -1.95 -19.02 2.52
CA PHE A 132 -2.29 -17.63 2.85
C PHE A 132 -3.77 -17.32 2.61
N LYS A 133 -4.33 -17.75 1.47
CA LYS A 133 -5.73 -17.52 1.12
C LYS A 133 -6.70 -18.24 2.06
N GLU A 134 -6.32 -19.39 2.59
CA GLU A 134 -7.14 -20.15 3.54
C GLU A 134 -7.01 -19.61 4.97
N ASP A 135 -5.80 -19.36 5.45
CA ASP A 135 -5.55 -19.07 6.86
C ASP A 135 -5.59 -17.58 7.20
N THR A 136 -4.99 -16.74 6.34
CA THR A 136 -4.70 -15.33 6.68
C THR A 136 -5.65 -14.35 5.99
N LEU A 137 -6.01 -14.61 4.74
CA LEU A 137 -6.90 -13.75 3.95
C LEU A 137 -8.26 -13.47 4.63
N PRO A 138 -8.94 -14.45 5.27
CA PRO A 138 -10.21 -14.18 5.95
C PRO A 138 -10.05 -13.20 7.11
N TYR A 139 -8.93 -13.26 7.83
CA TYR A 139 -8.62 -12.34 8.92
C TYR A 139 -8.38 -10.92 8.42
N LEU A 140 -7.62 -10.78 7.33
CA LEU A 140 -7.35 -9.49 6.68
C LEU A 140 -8.61 -8.86 6.07
N SER A 141 -9.58 -9.68 5.66
CA SER A 141 -10.83 -9.23 5.05
C SER A 141 -11.83 -8.64 6.05
N ARG A 142 -11.55 -8.74 7.36
CA ARG A 142 -12.45 -8.22 8.40
C ARG A 142 -12.52 -6.68 8.33
N PRO A 143 -13.71 -6.08 8.51
CA PRO A 143 -13.88 -4.62 8.46
C PRO A 143 -13.07 -3.90 9.55
N ASP A 144 -12.91 -4.52 10.72
CA ASP A 144 -12.19 -3.94 11.85
C ASP A 144 -10.67 -4.16 11.82
N PHE A 145 -10.15 -4.88 10.82
CA PHE A 145 -8.74 -5.28 10.77
C PHE A 145 -7.79 -4.08 10.88
N ALA A 146 -7.99 -3.05 10.04
CA ALA A 146 -7.16 -1.84 10.03
C ALA A 146 -7.13 -1.16 11.40
N ARG A 147 -8.31 -0.98 12.02
CA ARG A 147 -8.44 -0.39 13.37
C ARG A 147 -7.70 -1.21 14.42
N CYS A 148 -7.89 -2.54 14.43
CA CYS A 148 -7.23 -3.42 15.39
C CYS A 148 -5.71 -3.43 15.21
N PHE A 149 -5.22 -3.43 13.97
CA PHE A 149 -3.79 -3.41 13.67
C PHE A 149 -3.14 -2.08 14.09
N VAL A 150 -3.75 -0.95 13.74
CA VAL A 150 -3.30 0.40 14.14
C VAL A 150 -3.20 0.50 15.65
N ARG A 151 -4.25 0.07 16.38
CA ARG A 151 -4.26 0.11 17.85
C ARG A 151 -3.20 -0.81 18.47
N SER A 152 -2.93 -1.96 17.87
CA SER A 152 -1.84 -2.83 18.34
C SER A 152 -0.49 -2.15 18.19
N LYS A 153 -0.20 -1.56 17.02
CA LYS A 153 1.06 -0.84 16.77
C LYS A 153 1.20 0.38 17.67
N TYR A 154 0.12 1.11 17.88
CA TYR A 154 0.08 2.24 18.80
C TYR A 154 0.45 1.82 20.24
N ARG A 155 -0.14 0.74 20.74
CA ARG A 155 0.22 0.18 22.05
C ARG A 155 1.68 -0.31 22.11
N ASP A 156 2.20 -0.87 21.02
CA ASP A 156 3.60 -1.30 20.96
C ASP A 156 4.57 -0.11 21.01
N LEU A 157 4.19 1.04 20.43
CA LEU A 157 4.93 2.29 20.56
C LEU A 157 4.95 2.77 22.02
N GLU A 158 3.79 2.81 22.69
CA GLU A 158 3.70 3.23 24.10
C GLU A 158 4.56 2.34 25.01
N LYS A 159 4.62 1.04 24.74
CA LYS A 159 5.47 0.10 25.49
C LYS A 159 6.96 0.27 25.21
N LYS A 160 7.34 0.61 23.98
CA LYS A 160 8.75 0.89 23.62
C LYS A 160 9.28 2.18 24.26
N THR A 161 8.42 3.03 24.80
CA THR A 161 8.76 4.20 25.61
C THR A 161 9.03 3.86 27.09
N TYR A 162 9.33 2.60 27.42
CA TYR A 162 10.06 2.29 28.66
C TYR A 162 11.55 2.13 28.35
N PRO A 163 12.41 3.13 28.63
CA PRO A 163 13.81 2.84 28.83
C PRO A 163 13.88 1.91 30.06
N PHE A 164 14.51 0.75 29.93
CA PHE A 164 15.08 0.12 31.11
C PHE A 164 16.13 1.10 31.66
N PRO A 165 15.95 1.72 32.84
CA PRO A 165 17.09 2.35 33.49
C PRO A 165 18.02 1.22 33.91
N GLY A 166 19.29 1.31 33.50
CA GLY A 166 20.26 0.26 33.74
C GLY A 166 20.45 -0.04 35.22
N THR A 167 20.87 -1.27 35.49
CA THR A 167 21.72 -1.58 36.64
C THR A 167 22.94 -2.33 36.13
N GLY A 168 23.91 -1.54 35.67
CA GLY A 168 25.30 -1.83 36.02
C GLY A 168 25.49 -1.37 37.47
N GLN A 169 25.79 -2.31 38.35
CA GLN A 169 26.48 -2.07 39.61
C GLN A 169 27.56 -3.15 39.66
N GLU A 170 28.78 -2.70 39.44
CA GLU A 170 30.01 -3.38 39.80
C GLU A 170 29.92 -3.75 41.29
N THR A 171 30.18 -5.00 41.63
CA THR A 171 30.59 -5.37 42.99
C THR A 171 32.01 -5.89 42.88
N GLU A 172 32.97 -4.98 42.94
CA GLU A 172 34.27 -5.30 43.53
C GLU A 172 34.05 -5.59 45.02
N GLY A 173 34.60 -6.71 45.48
CA GLY A 173 34.62 -7.16 46.86
C GLY A 173 35.49 -8.40 46.98
#